data_AF-A0A174LPN2-F1
#
_entry.id   AF-A0A174LPN2-F1
#
_cell.length_a   1.000
_cell.length_b   1.000
_cell.length_c   1.000
_cell.angle_alpha   90.00
_cell.angle_beta   90.00
_cell.angle_gamma   90.00
#
_symmetry.space_group_name_H-M   'P 1'
#
loop_
_entity.id
_entity.type
_entity.pdbx_description
1 polymer ?
#
loop_
_entity_poly.entity_id
_entity_poly.type
_entity_poly.pdbx_seq_one_letter_code
_entity_poly.pdbx_strand_id
1 'polypeptide(L)'
;MIEILKSSLIGNMIGIVSLIVGIISLIITIKTMRSAKRIERDIKEAEAKAVDKDRFNKYKEGCIKRLELKRKVAAEEGVITYPLCNDVLASLNDLRGYGRIISEKDIDFINEKRRELMEISKELNGQKKDNWEDSQKFDVIVSDILNILRKGEYAL
;
A
#
# COMPACT_ATOMS: atom_id res chain seq x y z
N MET A 1 -13.06 -10.95 69.80
CA MET A 1 -12.11 -10.87 68.66
C MET A 1 -11.16 -12.07 68.58
N ILE A 2 -11.39 -13.18 69.28
CA ILE A 2 -10.52 -14.39 69.26
C ILE A 2 -11.30 -15.65 68.83
N GLU A 3 -12.64 -15.65 68.86
CA GLU A 3 -13.45 -16.81 68.43
C GLU A 3 -13.51 -17.03 66.92
N ILE A 4 -13.38 -15.96 66.12
CA ILE A 4 -13.33 -16.07 64.65
C ILE A 4 -12.06 -16.82 64.18
N LEU A 5 -11.00 -16.81 64.99
CA LEU A 5 -9.75 -17.54 64.74
C LEU A 5 -9.80 -19.02 65.14
N LYS A 6 -10.84 -19.49 65.86
CA LYS A 6 -10.93 -20.87 66.36
C LYS A 6 -11.67 -21.84 65.45
N SER A 7 -12.42 -21.34 64.46
CA SER A 7 -13.04 -22.22 63.48
C SER A 7 -12.10 -22.38 62.28
N SER A 8 -11.31 -23.46 62.31
CA SER A 8 -10.52 -23.95 61.15
C SER A 8 -11.36 -23.95 59.86
N LEU A 9 -12.66 -24.23 59.97
CA LEU A 9 -13.62 -24.17 58.87
C LEU A 9 -13.77 -22.76 58.27
N ILE A 10 -13.88 -21.71 59.09
CA ILE A 10 -14.04 -20.32 58.61
C ILE A 10 -12.74 -19.83 57.96
N GLY A 11 -11.58 -20.10 58.57
CA GLY A 11 -10.27 -19.74 58.02
C GLY A 11 -10.01 -20.41 56.66
N ASN A 12 -10.31 -21.72 56.55
CA ASN A 12 -10.17 -22.46 55.30
C ASN A 12 -11.15 -21.98 54.23
N MET A 13 -12.40 -21.66 54.59
CA MET A 13 -13.38 -21.12 53.66
C MET A 13 -12.95 -19.76 53.09
N ILE A 14 -12.42 -18.86 53.92
CA ILE A 14 -11.86 -17.56 53.47
C ILE A 14 -10.64 -17.79 52.56
N GLY A 15 -9.77 -18.75 52.88
CA GLY A 15 -8.63 -19.13 52.06
C GLY A 15 -9.04 -19.65 50.68
N ILE A 16 -10.04 -20.53 50.61
CA ILE A 16 -10.57 -21.08 49.35
C ILE A 16 -11.19 -19.97 48.48
N VAL A 17 -12.02 -19.10 49.07
CA VAL A 17 -12.64 -17.98 48.35
C VAL A 17 -11.56 -17.03 47.80
N SER A 18 -10.54 -16.73 48.60
CA SER A 18 -9.42 -15.87 48.18
C SER A 18 -8.63 -16.50 47.02
N LEU A 19 -8.41 -17.82 47.06
CA LEU A 19 -7.74 -18.55 45.98
C LEU A 19 -8.55 -18.50 44.67
N ILE A 20 -9.87 -18.72 44.74
CA ILE A 20 -10.76 -18.66 43.57
C ILE A 20 -10.74 -17.25 42.95
N VAL A 21 -10.86 -16.20 43.77
CA VAL A 21 -10.79 -14.81 43.30
C VAL A 21 -9.43 -14.52 42.64
N GLY A 22 -8.33 -15.01 43.21
CA GLY A 22 -6.99 -14.89 42.65
C GLY A 22 -6.86 -15.56 41.28
N ILE A 23 -7.38 -16.78 41.12
CA ILE A 23 -7.37 -17.53 39.85
C ILE A 23 -8.21 -16.79 38.79
N ILE A 24 -9.41 -16.32 39.14
CA ILE A 24 -10.27 -15.57 38.21
C ILE A 24 -9.57 -14.28 37.77
N SER A 25 -8.97 -13.55 38.70
CA SER A 25 -8.22 -12.32 38.41
C SER A 25 -7.03 -12.57 37.48
N LEU A 26 -6.30 -13.68 37.68
CA LEU A 26 -5.21 -14.09 36.81
C LEU A 26 -5.72 -14.40 35.38
N ILE A 27 -6.82 -15.13 35.26
CA ILE A 27 -7.43 -15.45 33.96
C ILE A 27 -7.84 -14.19 33.21
N ILE A 28 -8.49 -13.25 33.91
CA ILE A 28 -8.87 -11.95 33.34
C ILE A 28 -7.61 -11.21 32.87
N THR A 29 -6.58 -11.14 33.70
CA THR A 29 -5.31 -10.47 33.38
C THR A 29 -4.65 -11.05 32.13
N ILE A 30 -4.58 -12.38 32.02
CA ILE A 30 -4.02 -13.07 30.85
C ILE A 30 -4.84 -12.75 29.59
N LYS A 31 -6.18 -12.77 29.68
CA LYS A 31 -7.06 -12.40 28.56
C LYS A 31 -6.87 -10.95 28.14
N THR A 32 -6.80 -10.02 29.10
CA THR A 32 -6.56 -8.59 28.86
C THR A 32 -5.22 -8.36 28.16
N MET A 33 -4.13 -8.97 28.64
CA MET A 33 -2.82 -8.86 27.98
C MET A 33 -2.82 -9.41 26.55
N ARG A 34 -3.49 -10.55 26.31
CA ARG A 34 -3.62 -11.10 24.94
C ARG A 34 -4.44 -10.19 24.03
N SER A 35 -5.48 -9.56 24.56
CA SER A 35 -6.27 -8.58 23.81
C SER A 35 -5.46 -7.32 23.50
N ALA A 36 -4.75 -6.78 24.49
CA ALA A 36 -3.88 -5.61 24.31
C ALA A 36 -2.81 -5.86 23.24
N LYS A 37 -2.16 -7.03 23.24
CA LYS A 37 -1.20 -7.40 22.19
C LYS A 37 -1.80 -7.47 20.78
N ARG A 38 -3.05 -7.93 20.65
CA ARG A 38 -3.75 -7.94 19.35
C ARG A 38 -4.06 -6.53 18.88
N ILE A 39 -4.63 -5.70 19.77
CA ILE A 39 -4.92 -4.29 19.49
C ILE A 39 -3.64 -3.55 19.09
N GLU A 40 -2.54 -3.75 19.80
CA GLU A 40 -1.25 -3.13 19.48
C GLU A 40 -0.77 -3.49 18.07
N ARG A 41 -0.90 -4.77 17.68
CA ARG A 41 -0.55 -5.21 16.33
C ARG A 41 -1.47 -4.57 15.28
N ASP A 42 -2.77 -4.59 15.52
CA ASP A 42 -3.75 -4.05 14.58
C ASP A 42 -3.56 -2.53 14.40
N ILE A 43 -3.18 -1.81 15.46
CA ILE A 43 -2.77 -0.39 15.40
C ILE A 43 -1.52 -0.22 14.54
N LYS A 44 -0.46 -1.00 14.78
CA LYS A 44 0.78 -0.91 13.99
C LYS A 44 0.56 -1.19 12.50
N GLU A 45 -0.29 -2.16 12.19
CA GLU A 45 -0.66 -2.48 10.81
C GLU A 45 -1.46 -1.33 10.17
N ALA A 46 -2.41 -0.74 10.91
CA ALA A 46 -3.17 0.42 10.45
C ALA A 46 -2.27 1.66 10.24
N GLU A 47 -1.34 1.91 11.16
CA GLU A 47 -0.34 2.99 11.04
C GLU A 47 0.53 2.81 9.81
N ALA A 48 1.08 1.60 9.60
CA ALA A 48 1.89 1.30 8.42
C ALA A 48 1.11 1.53 7.12
N LYS A 49 -0.14 1.06 7.07
CA LYS A 49 -1.02 1.26 5.90
C LYS A 49 -1.36 2.74 5.67
N ALA A 50 -1.57 3.51 6.73
CA ALA A 50 -1.83 4.94 6.64
C ALA A 50 -0.61 5.70 6.10
N VAL A 51 0.59 5.37 6.58
CA VAL A 51 1.86 5.95 6.10
C VAL A 51 2.08 5.61 4.62
N ASP A 52 1.87 4.36 4.22
CA ASP A 52 2.01 3.93 2.82
C ASP A 52 0.99 4.65 1.92
N LYS A 53 -0.26 4.85 2.39
CA LYS A 53 -1.31 5.58 1.66
C LYS A 53 -0.98 7.07 1.52
N ASP A 54 -0.52 7.74 2.59
CA ASP A 54 -0.10 9.14 2.55
C ASP A 54 1.05 9.36 1.55
N ARG A 55 2.07 8.49 1.60
CA ARG A 55 3.20 8.53 0.68
C ARG A 55 2.74 8.36 -0.77
N PHE A 56 1.88 7.38 -1.03
CA PHE A 56 1.30 7.16 -2.35
C PHE A 56 0.52 8.38 -2.84
N ASN A 57 -0.36 8.95 -2.01
CA ASN A 57 -1.17 10.11 -2.38
C ASN A 57 -0.32 11.34 -2.75
N LYS A 58 0.75 11.59 -1.99
CA LYS A 58 1.72 12.66 -2.30
C LYS A 58 2.43 12.41 -3.63
N TYR A 59 2.81 11.17 -3.89
CA TYR A 59 3.47 10.80 -5.15
C TYR A 59 2.51 10.85 -6.35
N LYS A 60 1.26 10.39 -6.17
CA LYS A 60 0.25 10.21 -7.22
C LYS A 60 0.00 11.49 -8.01
N GLU A 61 -0.25 12.61 -7.32
CA GLU A 61 -0.53 13.90 -7.96
C GLU A 61 0.65 14.38 -8.80
N GLY A 62 1.87 14.20 -8.30
CA GLY A 62 3.09 14.51 -9.06
C GLY A 62 3.27 13.59 -10.28
N CYS A 63 2.95 12.31 -10.13
CA CYS A 63 3.02 11.31 -11.19
C CYS A 63 2.03 11.62 -12.32
N ILE A 64 0.76 11.91 -11.99
CA ILE A 64 -0.28 12.28 -12.95
C ILE A 64 0.17 13.48 -13.79
N LYS A 65 0.62 14.57 -13.14
CA LYS A 65 1.09 15.78 -13.84
C LYS A 65 2.28 15.49 -14.76
N ARG A 66 3.24 14.66 -14.33
CA ARG A 66 4.37 14.25 -15.17
C ARG A 66 3.89 13.48 -16.39
N LEU A 67 3.04 12.47 -16.21
CA LEU A 67 2.51 11.64 -17.30
C LEU A 67 1.70 12.46 -18.31
N GLU A 68 0.84 13.37 -17.83
CA GLU A 68 0.08 14.29 -18.68
C GLU A 68 1.00 15.20 -19.50
N LEU A 69 2.05 15.75 -18.89
CA LEU A 69 3.04 16.56 -19.58
C LEU A 69 3.76 15.77 -20.68
N LYS A 70 4.20 14.54 -20.37
CA LYS A 70 4.92 13.69 -21.33
C LYS A 70 4.02 13.27 -22.50
N ARG A 71 2.76 12.96 -22.22
CA ARG A 71 1.74 12.69 -23.25
C ARG A 71 1.50 13.90 -24.15
N LYS A 72 1.40 15.11 -23.57
CA LYS A 72 1.24 16.34 -24.33
C LYS A 72 2.44 16.61 -25.25
N VAL A 73 3.66 16.43 -24.74
CA VAL A 73 4.90 16.56 -25.54
C VAL A 73 4.91 15.59 -26.72
N ALA A 74 4.55 14.32 -26.50
CA ALA A 74 4.41 13.34 -27.59
C ALA A 74 3.43 13.80 -28.68
N ALA A 75 2.26 14.34 -28.27
CA ALA A 75 1.23 14.79 -29.18
C ALA A 75 1.62 16.06 -29.96
N GLU A 76 2.29 17.02 -29.31
CA GLU A 76 2.73 18.27 -29.93
C GLU A 76 3.92 18.07 -30.88
N GLU A 77 4.88 17.21 -30.51
CA GLU A 77 6.03 16.93 -31.37
C GLU A 77 5.72 15.95 -32.49
N GLY A 78 4.63 15.17 -32.38
CA GLY A 78 4.25 14.13 -33.34
C GLY A 78 5.25 12.97 -33.42
N VAL A 79 6.27 12.95 -32.56
CA VAL A 79 7.34 11.95 -32.54
C VAL A 79 7.65 11.53 -31.10
N ILE A 80 7.97 10.25 -30.92
CA ILE A 80 8.43 9.70 -29.64
C ILE A 80 9.96 9.64 -29.63
N THR A 81 10.55 9.98 -28.48
CA THR A 81 11.99 9.92 -28.26
C THR A 81 12.33 8.92 -27.17
N TYR A 82 13.54 8.37 -27.25
CA TYR A 82 14.05 7.48 -26.20
C TYR A 82 14.02 8.10 -24.79
N PRO A 83 14.45 9.37 -24.60
CA PRO A 83 14.29 10.06 -23.30
C PRO A 83 12.84 10.11 -22.82
N LEU A 84 11.89 10.38 -23.72
CA LEU A 84 10.47 10.45 -23.39
C LEU A 84 9.94 9.11 -22.87
N CYS A 85 10.31 8.00 -23.54
CA CYS A 85 9.99 6.66 -23.07
C CYS A 85 10.61 6.37 -21.70
N ASN A 86 11.87 6.73 -21.49
CA ASN A 86 12.56 6.49 -20.22
C ASN A 86 11.93 7.24 -19.04
N ASP A 87 11.47 8.48 -19.25
CA ASP A 87 10.80 9.26 -18.21
C ASP A 87 9.47 8.59 -17.77
N VAL A 88 8.72 8.05 -18.73
CA VAL A 88 7.50 7.28 -18.43
C VAL A 88 7.87 5.95 -17.77
N LEU A 89 8.86 5.22 -18.26
CA LEU A 89 9.34 3.98 -17.64
C LEU A 89 9.78 4.18 -16.18
N ALA A 90 10.44 5.30 -15.87
CA ALA A 90 10.80 5.67 -14.50
C ALA A 90 9.55 5.82 -13.63
N SER A 91 8.53 6.53 -14.14
CA SER A 91 7.25 6.68 -13.44
C SER A 91 6.55 5.34 -13.20
N LEU A 92 6.60 4.40 -14.16
CA LEU A 92 6.07 3.05 -14.00
C LEU A 92 6.84 2.23 -12.98
N ASN A 93 8.18 2.36 -12.93
CA ASN A 93 8.99 1.67 -11.92
C ASN A 93 8.66 2.14 -10.50
N ASP A 94 8.47 3.44 -10.31
CA ASP A 94 8.07 4.00 -9.03
C ASP A 94 6.69 3.48 -8.59
N LEU A 95 5.73 3.37 -9.53
CA LEU A 95 4.39 2.84 -9.25
C LEU A 95 4.42 1.39 -8.75
N ARG A 96 5.33 0.56 -9.28
CA ARG A 96 5.53 -0.82 -8.80
C ARG A 96 5.94 -0.89 -7.33
N GLY A 97 6.56 0.16 -6.80
CA GLY A 97 6.91 0.28 -5.38
C GLY A 97 5.70 0.39 -4.44
N TYR A 98 4.50 0.64 -4.97
CA TYR A 98 3.27 0.84 -4.19
C TYR A 98 2.33 -0.38 -4.20
N GLY A 99 2.85 -1.60 -4.37
CA GLY A 99 2.05 -2.84 -4.40
C GLY A 99 1.27 -3.16 -3.10
N ARG A 100 1.51 -2.42 -2.00
CA ARG A 100 0.66 -2.47 -0.80
C ARG A 100 -0.61 -1.65 -0.89
N ILE A 101 -0.66 -0.70 -1.83
CA ILE A 101 -1.77 0.25 -2.04
C ILE A 101 -2.47 -0.04 -3.37
N ILE A 102 -1.71 -0.21 -4.44
CA ILE A 102 -2.22 -0.56 -5.77
C ILE A 102 -2.55 -2.06 -5.78
N SER A 103 -3.72 -2.41 -6.29
CA SER A 103 -4.15 -3.80 -6.40
C SER A 103 -3.18 -4.63 -7.25
N GLU A 104 -3.04 -5.92 -6.93
CA GLU A 104 -2.17 -6.84 -7.68
C GLU A 104 -2.51 -6.84 -9.18
N LYS A 105 -3.81 -6.87 -9.51
CA LYS A 105 -4.30 -6.77 -10.89
C LYS A 105 -3.79 -5.52 -11.62
N ASP A 106 -3.81 -4.36 -10.95
CA ASP A 106 -3.33 -3.12 -11.56
C ASP A 106 -1.81 -3.07 -11.63
N ILE A 107 -1.10 -3.65 -10.66
CA ILE A 107 0.35 -3.81 -10.73
C ILE A 107 0.76 -4.69 -11.91
N ASP A 108 0.06 -5.79 -12.15
CA ASP A 108 0.30 -6.68 -13.29
C ASP A 108 0.06 -5.97 -14.62
N PHE A 109 -1.01 -5.18 -14.70
CA PHE A 109 -1.28 -4.37 -15.87
C PHE A 109 -0.23 -3.26 -16.08
N ILE A 110 0.23 -2.60 -15.01
CA ILE A 110 1.36 -1.64 -15.09
C ILE A 110 2.62 -2.36 -15.61
N ASN A 111 2.89 -3.59 -15.18
CA ASN A 111 4.02 -4.38 -15.65
C ASN A 111 3.91 -4.76 -17.13
N GLU A 112 2.70 -5.05 -17.62
CA GLU A 112 2.41 -5.27 -19.03
C GLU A 112 2.71 -4.01 -19.85
N LYS A 113 2.12 -2.87 -19.49
CA LYS A 113 2.34 -1.59 -20.19
C LYS A 113 3.79 -1.13 -20.16
N ARG A 114 4.50 -1.42 -19.08
CA ARG A 114 5.95 -1.21 -19.00
C ARG A 114 6.73 -2.05 -20.00
N ARG A 115 6.35 -3.32 -20.22
CA ARG A 115 7.00 -4.20 -21.21
C ARG A 115 6.76 -3.68 -22.63
N GLU A 116 5.51 -3.33 -22.96
CA GLU A 116 5.16 -2.70 -24.24
C GLU A 116 6.01 -1.44 -24.49
N LEU A 117 6.11 -0.54 -23.50
CA LEU A 117 6.92 0.67 -23.62
C LEU A 117 8.42 0.39 -23.76
N MET A 118 8.92 -0.67 -23.12
CA MET A 118 10.32 -1.08 -23.27
C MET A 118 10.62 -1.54 -24.69
N GLU A 119 9.70 -2.24 -25.36
CA GLU A 119 9.85 -2.66 -26.75
C GLU A 119 9.94 -1.43 -27.67
N ILE A 120 8.99 -0.49 -27.54
CA ILE A 120 9.03 0.80 -28.25
C ILE A 120 10.37 1.52 -28.02
N SER A 121 10.82 1.60 -26.76
CA SER A 121 12.08 2.29 -26.43
C SER A 121 13.32 1.64 -27.08
N LYS A 122 13.34 0.31 -27.23
CA LYS A 122 14.45 -0.41 -27.85
C LYS A 122 14.49 -0.18 -29.35
N GLU A 123 13.34 -0.14 -30.00
CA GLU A 123 13.23 0.12 -31.44
C GLU A 123 13.66 1.53 -31.83
N LEU A 124 13.55 2.49 -30.91
CA LEU A 124 14.06 3.85 -31.11
C LEU A 124 15.59 3.89 -31.15
N ASN A 125 16.30 2.96 -30.50
CA ASN A 125 17.77 2.83 -30.50
C ASN A 125 18.55 4.17 -30.34
N GLY A 126 18.01 5.13 -29.58
CA GLY A 126 18.57 6.47 -29.38
C GLY A 126 18.31 7.50 -30.49
N GLN A 127 17.55 7.15 -31.53
CA GLN A 127 17.17 8.03 -32.64
C GLN A 127 15.72 8.53 -32.52
N LYS A 128 15.45 9.74 -33.02
CA LYS A 128 14.07 10.22 -33.26
C LYS A 128 13.51 9.43 -34.45
N LYS A 129 12.45 8.66 -34.23
CA LYS A 129 11.76 7.94 -35.29
C LYS A 129 10.36 8.53 -35.43
N ASP A 130 10.06 9.03 -36.63
CA ASP A 130 8.71 9.43 -36.97
C ASP A 130 7.92 8.14 -37.24
N ASN A 131 7.34 7.59 -36.16
CA ASN A 131 6.48 6.43 -36.23
C ASN A 131 5.15 6.78 -35.55
N TRP A 132 4.17 7.09 -36.39
CA TRP A 132 2.81 7.39 -35.96
C TRP A 132 2.19 6.24 -35.15
N GLU A 133 2.48 4.98 -35.48
CA GLU A 133 1.97 3.82 -34.76
C GLU A 133 2.54 3.74 -33.33
N ASP A 134 3.85 3.94 -33.17
CA ASP A 134 4.49 3.94 -31.85
C ASP A 134 4.03 5.13 -31.01
N SER A 135 3.77 6.28 -31.65
CA SER A 135 3.22 7.46 -31.00
C SER A 135 1.81 7.21 -30.46
N GLN A 136 0.97 6.50 -31.21
CA GLN A 136 -0.34 6.06 -30.74
C GLN A 136 -0.24 5.03 -29.61
N LYS A 137 0.63 4.04 -29.72
CA LYS A 137 0.85 3.04 -28.65
C LYS A 137 1.32 3.72 -27.37
N PHE A 138 2.24 4.68 -27.47
CA PHE A 138 2.68 5.49 -26.35
C PHE A 138 1.51 6.25 -25.69
N ASP A 139 0.65 6.89 -26.49
CA ASP A 139 -0.53 7.60 -25.99
C ASP A 139 -1.49 6.67 -25.23
N VAL A 140 -1.73 5.47 -25.76
CA VAL A 140 -2.55 4.43 -25.12
C VAL A 140 -1.93 3.99 -23.79
N ILE A 141 -0.64 3.68 -23.78
CA ILE A 141 0.09 3.29 -22.57
C ILE A 141 -0.05 4.36 -21.48
N VAL A 142 0.21 5.63 -21.81
CA VAL A 142 0.11 6.70 -20.81
C VAL A 142 -1.34 6.90 -20.34
N SER A 143 -2.31 6.80 -21.24
CA SER A 143 -3.75 6.90 -20.91
C SER A 143 -4.19 5.81 -19.94
N ASP A 144 -3.80 4.57 -20.20
CA ASP A 144 -4.13 3.40 -19.41
C ASP A 144 -3.60 3.53 -17.97
N ILE A 145 -2.38 4.05 -17.82
CA ILE A 145 -1.76 4.29 -16.52
C ILE A 145 -2.45 5.44 -15.80
N LEU A 146 -2.77 6.54 -16.50
CA LEU A 146 -3.53 7.65 -15.93
C LEU A 146 -4.92 7.19 -15.44
N ASN A 147 -5.58 6.29 -16.16
CA ASN A 147 -6.87 5.73 -15.77
C ASN A 147 -6.76 4.94 -14.47
N ILE A 148 -5.70 4.13 -14.29
CA ILE A 148 -5.42 3.47 -13.01
C ILE A 148 -5.26 4.49 -11.90
N LEU A 149 -4.40 5.50 -12.07
CA LEU A 149 -4.13 6.49 -11.02
C LEU A 149 -5.37 7.31 -10.62
N ARG A 150 -6.35 7.43 -11.53
CA ARG A 150 -7.59 8.17 -11.30
C ARG A 150 -8.75 7.31 -10.80
N LYS A 151 -8.58 6.00 -10.61
CA LYS A 151 -9.64 5.16 -10.04
C LYS A 151 -10.03 5.66 -8.65
N GLY A 152 -11.33 5.61 -8.36
CA GLY A 152 -11.88 6.04 -7.07
C GLY A 152 -11.35 5.26 -5.87
N GLU A 153 -10.93 4.01 -6.06
CA GLU A 153 -10.32 3.18 -5.01
C GLU A 153 -8.96 3.71 -4.53
N TYR A 154 -8.30 4.55 -5.36
CA TYR A 154 -7.05 5.23 -5.04
C TYR A 154 -7.25 6.72 -4.78
N ALA A 155 -8.50 7.17 -4.67
CA ALA A 155 -8.81 8.52 -4.22
C ALA A 155 -8.46 8.69 -2.73
N LEU A 156 -8.23 9.94 -2.32
CA LEU A 156 -7.87 10.35 -0.96
C LEU A 156 -8.85 9.75 0.05
#